data_AF-A0A7S3N2Y4-F1
#
_entry.id   AF-A0A7S3N2Y4-F1
#
_cell.length_a   1.000
_cell.length_b   1.000
_cell.length_c   1.000
_cell.angle_alpha   90.00
_cell.angle_beta   90.00
_cell.angle_gamma   90.00
#
_symmetry.space_group_name_H-M   'P 1'
#
loop_
_entity.id
_entity.type
_entity.pdbx_description
1 polymer ?
#
loop_
_entity_poly.entity_id
_entity_poly.type
_entity_poly.pdbx_seq_one_letter_code
_entity_poly.pdbx_strand_id
1 'polypeptide(L)'
;MEEHPEEKKRFLRLLDLSLRSPKLPSKIVAAFLKRVCRLMVAHGITVEQSDKMWVVSFVANMIKRHPRCYRLVERKRKIHKPARQFEEDPYKAKEADPLKTKALKSSLWEIDVIMKDEFDEAVRNYAKLFKGDLSRKSSFFKCEEFTAVKEIERIKAELSGIDQEKEAASVRKNIILKVSQQ
;
A
#
# COMPACT_ATOMS: atom_id res chain seq x y z
N MET A 1 1.19 -2.65 -25.99
CA MET A 1 0.72 -3.71 -25.09
C MET A 1 -0.70 -3.33 -24.73
N GLU A 2 -1.70 -4.01 -25.29
CA GLU A 2 -3.10 -3.73 -24.94
C GLU A 2 -3.31 -4.14 -23.49
N GLU A 3 -3.57 -3.18 -22.63
CA GLU A 3 -3.97 -3.45 -21.25
C GLU A 3 -5.44 -3.91 -21.27
N HIS A 4 -5.72 -5.06 -20.64
CA HIS A 4 -7.08 -5.52 -20.37
C HIS A 4 -7.44 -5.18 -18.91
N PRO A 5 -7.86 -3.94 -18.60
CA PRO A 5 -8.13 -3.51 -17.23
C PRO A 5 -9.17 -4.39 -16.51
N GLU A 6 -10.11 -4.98 -17.24
CA GLU A 6 -11.10 -5.91 -16.71
C GLU A 6 -10.50 -7.24 -16.26
N GLU A 7 -9.48 -7.75 -16.96
CA GLU A 7 -8.78 -8.98 -16.57
C GLU A 7 -7.97 -8.77 -15.30
N LYS A 8 -7.26 -7.64 -15.20
CA LYS A 8 -6.53 -7.20 -14.00
C LYS A 8 -7.47 -7.12 -12.80
N LYS A 9 -8.61 -6.42 -12.95
CA LYS A 9 -9.62 -6.29 -11.90
C LYS A 9 -10.18 -7.66 -11.47
N ARG A 10 -10.49 -8.53 -12.42
CA ARG A 10 -10.96 -9.89 -12.15
C ARG A 10 -9.91 -10.72 -11.41
N PHE A 11 -8.65 -10.64 -11.83
CA PHE A 11 -7.53 -11.33 -11.19
C PHE A 11 -7.34 -10.86 -9.74
N LEU A 12 -7.28 -9.55 -9.50
CA LEU A 12 -7.10 -8.99 -8.15
C LEU A 12 -8.26 -9.36 -7.23
N ARG A 13 -9.49 -9.39 -7.74
CA ARG A 13 -10.66 -9.88 -6.99
C ARG A 13 -10.53 -11.35 -6.62
N LEU A 14 -10.15 -12.21 -7.58
CA LEU A 14 -9.93 -13.63 -7.33
C LEU A 14 -8.79 -13.87 -6.34
N LEU A 15 -7.73 -13.05 -6.41
CA LEU A 15 -6.61 -13.08 -5.48
C LEU A 15 -7.09 -12.79 -4.05
N ASP A 16 -7.83 -11.70 -3.82
CA ASP A 16 -8.37 -11.40 -2.49
C ASP A 16 -9.30 -12.50 -1.99
N LEU A 17 -10.19 -13.02 -2.84
CA LEU A 17 -11.08 -14.13 -2.49
C LEU A 17 -10.32 -15.40 -2.10
N SER A 18 -9.28 -15.76 -2.86
CA SER A 18 -8.49 -16.98 -2.61
C SER A 18 -7.75 -16.94 -1.27
N LEU A 19 -7.32 -15.74 -0.83
CA LEU A 19 -6.58 -15.53 0.42
C LEU A 19 -7.48 -15.07 1.57
N ARG A 20 -8.80 -14.94 1.37
CA ARG A 20 -9.76 -14.50 2.40
C ARG A 20 -10.06 -15.57 3.45
N SER A 21 -9.78 -16.85 3.16
CA SER A 21 -10.12 -17.95 4.07
C SER A 21 -9.28 -17.92 5.37
N PRO A 22 -9.92 -17.91 6.56
CA PRO A 22 -9.21 -17.84 7.83
C PRO A 22 -8.44 -19.15 8.16
N LYS A 23 -8.77 -20.26 7.49
CA LYS A 23 -8.13 -21.57 7.68
C LYS A 23 -6.76 -21.66 7.00
N LEU A 24 -6.38 -20.67 6.20
CA LEU A 24 -5.09 -20.67 5.52
C LEU A 24 -3.93 -20.58 6.51
N PRO A 25 -2.89 -21.40 6.34
CA PRO A 25 -1.67 -21.27 7.13
C PRO A 25 -1.07 -19.87 6.99
N SER A 26 -0.80 -19.19 8.11
CA SER A 26 -0.24 -17.82 8.09
C SER A 26 1.11 -17.72 7.38
N LYS A 27 1.85 -18.83 7.23
CA LYS A 27 3.08 -18.89 6.43
C LYS A 27 2.81 -18.64 4.94
N ILE A 28 1.73 -19.20 4.40
CA ILE A 28 1.33 -19.01 3.00
C ILE A 28 0.92 -17.57 2.79
N VAL A 29 0.02 -17.06 3.63
CA VAL A 29 -0.43 -15.66 3.57
C VAL A 29 0.76 -14.70 3.64
N ALA A 30 1.69 -14.91 4.59
CA ALA A 30 2.89 -14.11 4.68
C ALA A 30 3.77 -14.18 3.41
N ALA A 31 3.87 -15.34 2.77
CA ALA A 31 4.62 -15.51 1.52
C ALA A 31 4.01 -14.71 0.37
N PHE A 32 2.67 -14.76 0.23
CA PHE A 32 1.95 -13.95 -0.76
C PHE A 32 2.10 -12.46 -0.49
N LEU A 33 1.88 -12.01 0.76
CA LEU A 33 2.05 -10.60 1.13
C LEU A 33 3.45 -10.08 0.80
N LYS A 34 4.49 -10.82 1.21
CA LYS A 34 5.87 -10.44 0.96
C LYS A 34 6.19 -10.38 -0.54
N ARG A 35 5.69 -11.35 -1.32
CA ARG A 35 5.90 -11.38 -2.78
C ARG A 35 5.19 -10.21 -3.48
N VAL A 36 3.95 -9.92 -3.11
CA VAL A 36 3.19 -8.78 -3.68
C VAL A 36 3.87 -7.46 -3.35
N CYS A 37 4.30 -7.25 -2.09
CA CYS A 37 5.01 -6.03 -1.72
C CYS A 37 6.36 -5.89 -2.41
N ARG A 38 7.09 -7.00 -2.62
CA ARG A 38 8.34 -7.00 -3.38
C ARG A 38 8.12 -6.64 -4.84
N LEU A 39 7.09 -7.18 -5.49
CA LEU A 39 6.74 -6.82 -6.87
C LEU A 39 6.41 -5.34 -6.99
N MET A 40 5.63 -4.80 -6.06
CA MET A 40 5.26 -3.39 -6.03
C MET A 40 6.50 -2.48 -5.99
N VAL A 41 7.48 -2.77 -5.13
CA VAL A 41 8.71 -1.95 -5.03
C VAL A 41 9.67 -2.20 -6.19
N ALA A 42 9.80 -3.45 -6.65
CA ALA A 42 10.72 -3.80 -7.75
C ALA A 42 10.31 -3.19 -9.10
N HIS A 43 9.00 -3.15 -9.37
CA HIS A 43 8.46 -2.53 -10.58
C HIS A 43 8.21 -1.02 -10.40
N GLY A 44 8.04 -0.55 -9.17
CA GLY A 44 8.19 0.85 -8.74
C GLY A 44 7.42 1.85 -9.59
N ILE A 45 8.08 2.41 -10.60
CA ILE A 45 7.59 3.46 -11.50
C ILE A 45 6.53 2.93 -12.47
N THR A 46 6.61 1.65 -12.86
CA THR A 46 5.65 1.06 -13.82
C THR A 46 4.35 0.62 -13.16
N VAL A 47 4.24 0.76 -11.84
CA VAL A 47 3.03 0.39 -11.08
C VAL A 47 2.20 1.65 -10.87
N GLU A 48 0.95 1.60 -11.30
CA GLU A 48 0.02 2.70 -11.14
C GLU A 48 -0.25 3.01 -9.67
N GLN A 49 -0.61 4.26 -9.37
CA GLN A 49 -0.97 4.65 -8.00
C GLN A 49 -2.17 3.88 -7.46
N SER A 50 -3.18 3.64 -8.31
CA SER A 50 -4.34 2.81 -8.02
C SER A 50 -3.94 1.42 -7.50
N ASP A 51 -2.96 0.80 -8.14
CA ASP A 51 -2.43 -0.51 -7.76
C ASP A 51 -1.69 -0.47 -6.44
N LYS A 52 -0.87 0.56 -6.20
CA LYS A 52 -0.18 0.74 -4.92
C LYS A 52 -1.17 0.88 -3.78
N MET A 53 -2.20 1.71 -3.97
CA MET A 53 -3.30 1.85 -3.01
C MET A 53 -4.01 0.52 -2.76
N TRP A 54 -4.34 -0.22 -3.83
CA TRP A 54 -4.94 -1.54 -3.74
C TRP A 54 -4.10 -2.50 -2.91
N VAL A 55 -2.79 -2.58 -3.18
CA VAL A 55 -1.85 -3.46 -2.46
C VAL A 55 -1.77 -3.07 -0.99
N VAL A 56 -1.64 -1.78 -0.68
CA VAL A 56 -1.57 -1.27 0.71
C VAL A 56 -2.86 -1.63 1.47
N SER A 57 -4.04 -1.44 0.87
CA SER A 57 -5.33 -1.87 1.46
C SER A 57 -5.43 -3.38 1.62
N PHE A 58 -5.01 -4.13 0.60
CA PHE A 58 -5.06 -5.59 0.57
C PHE A 58 -4.18 -6.19 1.67
N VAL A 59 -2.95 -5.71 1.80
CA VAL A 59 -2.01 -6.13 2.86
C VAL A 59 -2.61 -5.84 4.24
N ALA A 60 -3.19 -4.65 4.43
CA ALA A 60 -3.83 -4.28 5.70
C ALA A 60 -4.99 -5.23 6.05
N ASN A 61 -5.86 -5.52 5.08
CA ASN A 61 -6.97 -6.46 5.23
C ASN A 61 -6.49 -7.88 5.56
N MET A 62 -5.45 -8.36 4.91
CA MET A 62 -4.86 -9.68 5.16
C MET A 62 -4.27 -9.78 6.57
N ILE A 63 -3.59 -8.74 7.05
CA ILE A 63 -3.04 -8.71 8.41
C ILE A 63 -4.16 -8.71 9.47
N LYS A 64 -5.25 -7.97 9.20
CA LYS A 64 -6.44 -8.00 10.07
C LYS A 64 -7.09 -9.37 10.13
N ARG A 65 -7.22 -10.07 8.98
CA ARG A 65 -7.79 -11.43 8.91
C ARG A 65 -6.86 -12.49 9.53
N HIS A 66 -5.55 -12.31 9.42
CA HIS A 66 -4.53 -13.22 9.93
C HIS A 66 -3.58 -12.51 10.91
N PRO A 67 -3.94 -12.38 12.20
CA PRO A 67 -3.17 -11.62 13.18
C PRO A 67 -1.72 -12.07 13.36
N ARG A 68 -1.41 -13.34 13.07
CA ARG A 68 -0.02 -13.85 13.08
C ARG A 68 0.90 -13.14 12.08
N CYS A 69 0.33 -12.62 10.99
CA CYS A 69 1.05 -11.85 9.97
C CYS A 69 1.40 -10.43 10.44
N TYR A 70 0.80 -9.92 11.52
CA TYR A 70 1.15 -8.61 12.12
C TYR A 70 2.65 -8.54 12.49
N ARG A 71 3.26 -9.68 12.79
CA ARG A 71 4.72 -9.82 13.01
C ARG A 71 5.59 -9.30 11.86
N LEU A 72 5.04 -9.23 10.66
CA LEU A 72 5.73 -8.70 9.49
C LEU A 72 5.89 -7.17 9.56
N VAL A 73 4.93 -6.48 10.20
CA VAL A 73 4.93 -5.02 10.39
C VAL A 73 5.71 -4.67 11.63
N GLU A 74 5.36 -5.29 12.76
CA GLU A 74 5.97 -4.98 14.05
C GLU A 74 6.43 -6.25 14.77
N ARG A 75 7.65 -6.19 15.31
CA ARG A 75 8.22 -7.27 16.11
C ARG A 75 8.45 -6.79 17.52
N LYS A 76 7.54 -7.17 18.42
CA LYS A 76 7.68 -6.90 19.86
C LYS A 76 9.03 -7.41 20.37
N ARG A 77 9.84 -6.51 20.93
CA ARG A 77 11.11 -6.86 21.58
C ARG A 77 10.79 -7.69 22.81
N LYS A 78 11.53 -8.78 23.01
CA LYS A 78 11.43 -9.55 24.25
C LYS A 78 12.35 -8.89 25.28
N ILE A 79 11.83 -8.57 26.46
CA ILE A 79 12.55 -7.81 27.51
C ILE A 79 13.91 -8.44 27.84
N HIS A 80 14.00 -9.76 27.88
CA HIS A 80 15.23 -10.50 28.24
C HIS A 80 15.97 -11.12 27.06
N LYS A 81 15.71 -10.69 25.81
CA LYS A 81 16.50 -11.15 24.66
C LYS A 81 17.06 -9.95 23.91
N PRO A 82 18.31 -10.02 23.43
CA PRO A 82 18.85 -8.97 22.57
C PRO A 82 17.91 -8.78 21.37
N ALA A 83 17.80 -7.54 20.91
CA ALA A 83 17.06 -7.24 19.70
C ALA A 83 17.65 -8.10 18.57
N ARG A 84 16.81 -8.80 17.82
CA ARG A 84 17.28 -9.56 16.66
C ARG A 84 17.73 -8.55 15.60
N GLN A 85 19.04 -8.37 15.48
CA GLN A 85 19.63 -7.77 14.31
C GLN A 85 19.61 -8.82 13.20
N PHE A 86 19.08 -8.42 12.04
CA PHE A 86 19.16 -9.22 10.83
C PHE A 86 20.27 -8.60 9.99
N GLU A 87 21.33 -9.34 9.71
CA GLU A 87 22.32 -8.95 8.70
C GLU A 87 21.68 -8.95 7.32
N GLU A 88 20.82 -9.93 7.04
CA GLU A 88 20.11 -10.09 5.78
C GLU A 88 18.64 -10.48 6.00
N ASP A 89 17.77 -10.08 5.07
CA ASP A 89 16.35 -10.47 5.04
C ASP A 89 16.23 -11.99 4.78
N PRO A 90 15.68 -12.80 5.73
CA PRO A 90 15.63 -14.26 5.58
C PRO A 90 14.63 -14.76 4.52
N TYR A 91 13.91 -13.87 3.84
CA TYR A 91 12.94 -14.21 2.80
C TYR A 91 13.63 -14.71 1.52
N LYS A 92 13.19 -15.88 1.03
CA LYS A 92 13.67 -16.47 -0.22
C LYS A 92 12.74 -16.14 -1.38
N ALA A 93 13.09 -15.15 -2.20
CA ALA A 93 12.26 -14.70 -3.32
C ALA A 93 12.14 -15.71 -4.48
N LYS A 94 13.19 -16.51 -4.72
CA LYS A 94 13.24 -17.51 -5.80
C LYS A 94 12.57 -18.85 -5.44
N GLU A 95 12.11 -19.00 -4.19
CA GLU A 95 11.46 -20.24 -3.75
C GLU A 95 10.03 -20.33 -4.31
N ALA A 96 9.73 -21.43 -5.02
CA ALA A 96 8.42 -21.66 -5.61
C ALA A 96 7.36 -22.07 -4.58
N ASP A 97 7.75 -22.85 -3.56
CA ASP A 97 6.84 -23.31 -2.51
C ASP A 97 6.62 -22.18 -1.47
N PRO A 98 5.39 -21.64 -1.34
CA PRO A 98 5.10 -20.54 -0.40
C PRO A 98 5.41 -20.91 1.05
N LEU A 99 5.34 -22.18 1.43
CA LEU A 99 5.63 -22.64 2.79
C LEU A 99 7.12 -22.57 3.15
N LYS A 100 8.01 -22.61 2.15
CA LYS A 100 9.47 -22.66 2.31
C LYS A 100 10.15 -21.29 2.14
N THR A 101 9.43 -20.28 1.70
CA THR A 101 9.93 -18.90 1.48
C THR A 101 10.50 -18.21 2.73
N LYS A 102 10.18 -18.70 3.93
CA LYS A 102 10.52 -18.09 5.23
C LYS A 102 9.99 -16.65 5.41
N ALA A 103 8.96 -16.24 4.68
CA ALA A 103 8.40 -14.88 4.75
C ALA A 103 8.00 -14.44 6.17
N LEU A 104 7.38 -15.32 6.98
CA LEU A 104 7.02 -14.98 8.37
C LEU A 104 8.24 -14.70 9.29
N LYS A 105 9.44 -15.10 8.87
CA LYS A 105 10.72 -14.79 9.53
C LYS A 105 11.33 -13.48 9.04
N SER A 106 10.82 -12.89 7.96
CA SER A 106 11.15 -11.53 7.46
C SER A 106 10.22 -10.43 7.98
N SER A 107 10.52 -9.17 7.64
CA SER A 107 9.67 -8.00 7.88
C SER A 107 9.23 -7.37 6.55
N LEU A 108 8.12 -6.64 6.52
CA LEU A 108 7.61 -5.92 5.34
C LEU A 108 8.23 -4.51 5.24
N TRP A 109 9.53 -4.44 5.03
CA TRP A 109 10.21 -3.15 4.85
C TRP A 109 9.80 -2.43 3.57
N GLU A 110 9.22 -3.14 2.61
CA GLU A 110 8.72 -2.60 1.35
C GLU A 110 7.63 -1.54 1.58
N ILE A 111 6.77 -1.78 2.59
CA ILE A 111 5.75 -0.81 3.01
C ILE A 111 6.39 0.43 3.66
N ASP A 112 7.48 0.24 4.40
CA ASP A 112 8.22 1.36 5.01
C ASP A 112 8.91 2.23 3.95
N VAL A 113 9.46 1.62 2.90
CA VAL A 113 10.01 2.33 1.74
C VAL A 113 8.93 3.13 1.02
N ILE A 114 7.76 2.53 0.75
CA ILE A 114 6.65 3.26 0.11
C ILE A 114 6.18 4.44 0.97
N MET A 115 6.14 4.27 2.29
CA MET A 115 5.73 5.35 3.18
C MET A 115 6.72 6.55 3.17
N LYS A 116 8.00 6.31 2.89
CA LYS A 116 9.06 7.33 2.94
C LYS A 116 9.40 7.92 1.58
N ASP A 117 9.55 7.05 0.59
CA ASP A 117 10.25 7.36 -0.66
C ASP A 117 9.33 7.31 -1.90
N GLU A 118 8.07 6.92 -1.76
CA GLU A 118 7.11 6.94 -2.88
C GLU A 118 6.87 8.38 -3.34
N PHE A 119 6.80 8.61 -4.65
CA PHE A 119 6.64 9.96 -5.22
C PHE A 119 5.25 10.56 -4.92
N ASP A 120 4.21 9.74 -5.05
CA ASP A 120 2.85 10.17 -4.82
C ASP A 120 2.56 10.35 -3.31
N GLU A 121 2.11 11.55 -2.94
CA GLU A 121 1.82 11.89 -1.56
C GLU A 121 0.62 11.12 -1.00
N ALA A 122 -0.43 10.91 -1.78
CA ALA A 122 -1.60 10.18 -1.33
C ALA A 122 -1.21 8.74 -0.96
N VAL A 123 -0.35 8.08 -1.75
CA VAL A 123 0.15 6.72 -1.45
C VAL A 123 0.98 6.73 -0.17
N ARG A 124 1.90 7.68 0.00
CA ARG A 124 2.69 7.82 1.25
C ARG A 124 1.78 7.98 2.46
N ASN A 125 0.79 8.88 2.35
CA ASN A 125 -0.16 9.18 3.42
C ASN A 125 -1.04 7.98 3.74
N TYR A 126 -1.45 7.22 2.73
CA TYR A 126 -2.22 5.99 2.92
C TYR A 126 -1.39 4.90 3.60
N ALA A 127 -0.12 4.71 3.19
CA ALA A 127 0.80 3.75 3.81
C ALA A 127 1.07 4.02 5.31
N LYS A 128 0.92 5.27 5.78
CA LYS A 128 0.99 5.59 7.22
C LYS A 128 -0.05 4.84 8.06
N LEU A 129 -1.07 4.22 7.45
CA LEU A 129 -1.99 3.32 8.15
C LEU A 129 -1.27 2.22 8.93
N PHE A 130 -0.09 1.78 8.48
CA PHE A 130 0.70 0.71 9.12
C PHE A 130 1.48 1.17 10.36
N LYS A 131 1.62 2.48 10.58
CA LYS A 131 2.16 3.04 11.84
C LYS A 131 1.13 3.01 12.97
N GLY A 132 -0.15 3.02 12.61
CA GLY A 132 -1.26 2.93 13.56
C GLY A 132 -1.57 1.48 13.94
N ASP A 133 -2.37 1.31 15.00
CA ASP A 133 -2.85 0.00 15.42
C ASP A 133 -3.93 -0.50 14.44
N LEU A 134 -3.51 -1.35 13.50
CA LEU A 134 -4.37 -2.02 12.52
C LEU A 134 -5.48 -2.86 13.17
N SER A 135 -5.27 -3.33 14.40
CA SER A 135 -6.22 -4.21 15.09
C SER A 135 -7.45 -3.47 15.62
N ARG A 136 -7.36 -2.16 15.87
CA ARG A 136 -8.46 -1.35 16.45
C ARG A 136 -9.52 -0.94 15.43
N LYS A 137 -9.21 -0.95 14.14
CA LYS A 137 -10.16 -0.55 13.09
C LYS A 137 -11.11 -1.71 12.80
N SER A 138 -12.41 -1.57 13.08
CA SER A 138 -13.39 -2.64 12.80
C SER A 138 -13.62 -2.84 11.30
N SER A 139 -13.71 -1.75 10.53
CA SER A 139 -14.00 -1.77 9.09
C SER A 139 -12.84 -2.28 8.24
N PHE A 140 -13.12 -3.18 7.29
CA PHE A 140 -12.18 -3.58 6.24
C PHE A 140 -12.07 -2.50 5.17
N PHE A 141 -10.89 -2.35 4.60
CA PHE A 141 -10.68 -1.43 3.48
C PHE A 141 -11.32 -2.00 2.21
N LYS A 142 -11.97 -1.17 1.41
CA LYS A 142 -12.57 -1.57 0.15
C LYS A 142 -11.53 -1.48 -0.96
N CYS A 143 -10.83 -2.57 -1.20
CA CYS A 143 -9.75 -2.59 -2.20
C CYS A 143 -10.30 -2.34 -3.61
N GLU A 144 -11.52 -2.79 -3.89
CA GLU A 144 -12.16 -2.72 -5.21
C GLU A 144 -12.34 -1.28 -5.72
N GLU A 145 -12.48 -0.31 -4.82
CA GLU A 145 -12.60 1.12 -5.16
C GLU A 145 -11.35 1.59 -5.91
N PHE A 146 -10.17 1.10 -5.55
CA PHE A 146 -8.92 1.48 -6.22
C PHE A 146 -8.75 0.84 -7.60
N THR A 147 -9.36 -0.32 -7.86
CA THR A 147 -9.31 -0.97 -9.19
C THR A 147 -10.23 -0.34 -10.23
N ALA A 148 -11.17 0.50 -9.79
CA ALA A 148 -12.18 1.11 -10.67
C ALA A 148 -11.77 2.49 -11.20
N VAL A 149 -10.66 3.04 -10.73
CA VAL A 149 -10.21 4.38 -11.11
C VAL A 149 -9.51 4.34 -12.46
N LYS A 150 -10.00 5.14 -13.42
CA LYS A 150 -9.26 5.43 -14.64
C LYS A 150 -8.26 6.53 -14.35
N GLU A 151 -6.99 6.20 -14.51
CA GLU A 151 -5.89 7.09 -14.11
C GLU A 151 -5.92 8.44 -14.84
N ILE A 152 -6.23 8.42 -16.15
CA ILE A 152 -6.33 9.63 -16.96
C ILE A 152 -7.43 10.56 -16.43
N GLU A 153 -8.57 10.01 -16.03
CA GLU A 153 -9.67 10.81 -15.46
C GLU A 153 -9.27 11.41 -14.10
N ARG A 154 -8.50 10.67 -13.31
CA ARG A 154 -7.97 11.13 -12.02
C ARG A 154 -6.96 12.27 -12.19
N ILE A 155 -5.98 12.10 -13.09
CA ILE A 155 -4.99 13.13 -13.40
C ILE A 155 -5.69 14.39 -13.94
N LYS A 156 -6.71 14.22 -14.79
CA LYS A 156 -7.50 15.34 -15.28
C LYS A 156 -8.22 16.08 -14.14
N ALA A 157 -8.78 15.35 -13.17
CA ALA A 157 -9.40 15.94 -11.99
C ALA A 157 -8.37 16.70 -11.12
N GLU A 158 -7.20 16.10 -10.88
CA GLU A 158 -6.11 16.73 -10.13
C GLU A 158 -5.62 18.03 -10.81
N LEU A 159 -5.39 17.99 -12.12
CA LEU A 159 -5.01 19.17 -12.90
C LEU A 159 -6.06 20.28 -12.80
N SER A 160 -7.34 19.94 -12.93
CA SER A 160 -8.42 20.92 -12.81
C SER A 160 -8.50 21.55 -11.41
N GLY A 161 -8.19 20.79 -10.35
CA GLY A 161 -8.12 21.32 -8.99
C GLY A 161 -6.96 22.31 -8.80
N ILE A 162 -5.79 21.99 -9.36
CA ILE A 162 -4.61 22.87 -9.32
C ILE A 162 -4.89 24.19 -10.03
N ASP A 163 -5.56 24.14 -11.18
CA ASP A 163 -5.91 25.35 -11.94
C ASP A 163 -6.87 26.24 -11.14
N GLN A 164 -7.89 25.66 -10.51
CA GLN A 164 -8.81 26.39 -9.62
C GLN A 164 -8.09 27.04 -8.43
N GLU A 165 -7.14 26.36 -7.80
CA GLU A 165 -6.36 26.91 -6.69
C GLU A 165 -5.48 28.09 -7.13
N LYS A 166 -4.85 27.99 -8.30
CA LYS A 166 -4.05 29.08 -8.88
C LYS A 166 -4.89 30.29 -9.25
N GLU A 167 -6.07 30.07 -9.82
CA GLU A 167 -7.04 31.13 -10.12
C GLU A 167 -7.50 31.81 -8.83
N ALA A 168 -7.89 31.04 -7.81
CA ALA A 168 -8.30 31.58 -6.51
C ALA A 168 -7.18 32.38 -5.83
N ALA A 169 -5.93 31.92 -5.90
CA ALA A 169 -4.77 32.65 -5.36
C ALA A 169 -4.52 33.98 -6.09
N SER A 170 -4.72 34.00 -7.41
CA SER A 170 -4.55 35.20 -8.24
C SER A 170 -5.63 36.24 -7.94
N VAL A 171 -6.89 35.81 -7.81
CA VAL A 171 -8.01 36.68 -7.40
C VAL A 171 -7.76 37.28 -6.01
N ARG A 172 -7.33 36.48 -5.04
CA ARG A 172 -7.01 36.96 -3.68
C ARG A 172 -5.92 38.04 -3.70
N LYS A 173 -4.83 37.85 -4.46
CA LYS A 173 -3.77 38.86 -4.61
C LYS A 173 -4.30 40.16 -5.20
N ASN A 174 -5.14 40.07 -6.24
CA ASN A 174 -5.73 41.25 -6.88
C ASN A 174 -6.68 42.02 -5.95
N ILE A 175 -7.43 41.32 -5.08
CA ILE A 175 -8.27 41.96 -4.06
C ILE A 175 -7.41 42.71 -3.03
N ILE A 176 -6.34 42.08 -2.53
CA ILE A 176 -5.45 42.70 -1.54
C ILE A 176 -4.82 43.99 -2.09
N LEU A 177 -4.34 43.97 -3.34
CA LEU A 177 -3.76 45.16 -3.99
C LEU A 177 -4.75 46.30 -4.18
N LYS A 178 -6.03 46.00 -4.45
CA LYS A 178 -7.08 47.02 -4.56
C LYS A 178 -7.43 47.64 -3.21
N VAL A 179 -7.41 46.84 -2.13
CA VAL A 179 -7.69 47.32 -0.77
C VAL A 179 -6.55 48.18 -0.22
N SER A 180 -5.29 47.92 -0.60
CA SER A 180 -4.15 48.74 -0.17
C SER A 180 -3.98 50.08 -0.93
N GLN A 181 -4.74 50.27 -2.02
CA GLN A 181 -4.71 51.48 -2.85
C GLN A 181 -5.86 52.46 -2.56
N GLN A 182 -6.70 52.14 -1.57
CA GLN A 182 -7.73 53.03 -0.99
C GLN A 182 -7.27 53.51 0.39
#